data_AF-A0AAD3D147-F1
#
_entry.id   AF-A0AAD3D147-F1
#
_cell.length_a   1.000
_cell.length_b   1.000
_cell.length_c   1.000
_cell.angle_alpha   90.00
_cell.angle_beta   90.00
_cell.angle_gamma   90.00
#
_symmetry.space_group_name_H-M   'P 1'
#
loop_
_entity.id
_entity.type
_entity.pdbx_description
1 polymer ?
#
loop_
_entity_poly.entity_id
_entity_poly.type
_entity_poly.pdbx_seq_one_letter_code
_entity_poly.pdbx_strand_id
1 'polypeptide(L)'
;MSLFFGNIPSSLAWILSFTASLLMPLGYFIIYAPICIACGIIGSPLSIMKTVLSFLFSKSNTTKESWKKKFGKLLGMIKGLVVKTLWEIFRIIFIVPIAILDTIIGSVILNDERKKESWLWNLVFPLESEFYDYKDVYGENFDEKYNKEELWIHINGILTGRGVAKGNCKKMRELFGQPFKLMHNPTDGPVLDIMECIIGKSGLLKHGTTKPRDELRNILLKEMKKDYKKIVLVAHSQGTIITGNVIADLTDAANNDIDDISWFDRDSIWFDEDDDDETMERKSAELKKTLEKLEVYLFAGCAHHVDGAYVNRLECLSNRGDLVAILGHLFPTILKPFWKNTRGNGIVYKKNKSYIEKSSWGHLLLSHYLRQFEEGLFSSSKLSKEYLQSSEKEKTA
;
A
#
# COMPACT_ATOMS: atom_id res chain seq x y z
N MET A 1 -0.15 34.73 11.63
CA MET A 1 -1.62 34.64 11.76
C MET A 1 -2.32 36.00 11.95
N SER A 2 -1.61 37.13 11.81
CA SER A 2 -2.16 38.50 11.92
C SER A 2 -2.46 39.18 10.57
N LEU A 3 -2.32 38.47 9.44
CA LEU A 3 -2.41 39.05 8.09
C LEU A 3 -3.73 38.77 7.35
N PHE A 4 -4.68 38.04 7.94
CA PHE A 4 -5.92 37.64 7.24
C PHE A 4 -7.25 38.04 7.91
N PHE A 5 -7.24 38.60 9.12
CA PHE A 5 -8.46 39.00 9.82
C PHE A 5 -8.39 40.45 10.28
N GLY A 6 -8.38 41.37 9.31
CA GLY A 6 -8.58 42.80 9.58
C GLY A 6 -10.07 43.11 9.70
N ASN A 7 -10.49 43.52 10.91
CA ASN A 7 -11.78 44.15 11.23
C ASN A 7 -13.05 43.27 11.23
N ILE A 8 -13.03 42.13 11.90
CA ILE A 8 -14.28 41.53 12.41
C ILE A 8 -14.47 42.03 13.86
N PRO A 9 -15.58 42.72 14.20
CA PRO A 9 -15.87 43.10 15.58
C PRO A 9 -15.82 41.87 16.48
N SER A 10 -15.16 41.96 17.63
CA SER A 10 -14.95 40.84 18.56
C SER A 10 -16.26 40.16 18.98
N SER A 11 -17.36 40.90 19.02
CA SER A 11 -18.72 40.39 19.25
C SER A 11 -19.24 39.50 18.11
N LEU A 12 -18.93 39.82 16.85
CA LEU A 12 -19.34 39.06 15.66
C LEU A 12 -18.51 37.77 15.52
N ALA A 13 -17.21 37.83 15.84
CA ALA A 13 -16.34 36.65 15.88
C ALA A 13 -16.82 35.64 16.95
N TRP A 14 -17.29 36.14 18.09
CA TRP A 14 -17.87 35.31 19.14
C TRP A 14 -19.20 34.67 18.74
N ILE A 15 -20.10 35.44 18.10
CA ILE A 15 -21.39 34.91 17.61
C ILE A 15 -21.18 33.86 16.53
N LEU A 16 -20.26 34.07 15.58
CA LEU A 16 -19.92 33.10 14.54
C LEU A 16 -19.26 31.84 15.11
N SER A 17 -18.35 31.98 16.08
CA SER A 17 -17.74 30.85 16.78
C SER A 17 -18.77 30.06 17.60
N PHE A 18 -19.71 30.76 18.25
CA PHE A 18 -20.75 30.14 19.08
C PHE A 18 -21.82 29.45 18.24
N THR A 19 -22.28 30.08 17.15
CA THR A 19 -23.23 29.48 16.20
C THR A 19 -22.62 28.28 15.47
N ALA A 20 -21.36 28.35 15.03
CA ALA A 20 -20.66 27.20 14.45
C ALA A 20 -20.47 26.05 15.46
N SER A 21 -20.24 26.35 16.74
CA SER A 21 -20.03 25.30 17.77
C SER A 21 -21.33 24.64 18.24
N LEU A 22 -22.46 25.35 18.18
CA LEU A 22 -23.75 24.86 18.71
C LEU A 22 -24.69 24.33 17.63
N LEU A 23 -24.71 24.93 16.43
CA LEU A 23 -25.60 24.52 15.32
C LEU A 23 -25.01 23.40 14.47
N MET A 24 -23.68 23.26 14.36
CA MET A 24 -23.09 22.16 13.59
C MET A 24 -23.42 20.78 14.17
N PRO A 25 -23.35 20.53 15.49
CA PRO A 25 -23.70 19.21 16.03
C PRO A 25 -25.20 18.87 15.92
N LEU A 26 -26.08 19.87 16.08
CA LEU A 26 -27.53 19.67 16.02
C LEU A 26 -28.05 19.50 14.59
N GLY A 27 -27.56 20.32 13.64
CA GLY A 27 -27.89 20.16 12.22
C GLY A 27 -27.39 18.83 11.65
N TYR A 28 -26.22 18.39 12.14
CA TYR A 28 -25.62 17.10 11.79
C TYR A 28 -26.46 15.91 12.29
N PHE A 29 -27.00 15.94 13.51
CA PHE A 29 -27.83 14.83 13.99
C PHE A 29 -29.19 14.73 13.28
N ILE A 30 -29.81 15.86 12.97
CA ILE A 30 -31.17 15.91 12.41
C ILE A 30 -31.18 15.57 10.91
N ILE A 31 -30.16 15.98 10.16
CA ILE A 31 -30.11 15.80 8.70
C ILE A 31 -29.33 14.54 8.32
N TYR A 32 -28.26 14.20 9.05
CA TYR A 32 -27.30 13.18 8.62
C TYR A 32 -27.68 11.77 9.06
N ALA A 33 -28.29 11.61 10.25
CA ALA A 33 -28.74 10.29 10.72
C ALA A 33 -29.79 9.64 9.79
N PRO A 34 -30.80 10.37 9.25
CA PRO A 34 -31.73 9.82 8.26
C PRO A 34 -31.06 9.44 6.93
N ILE A 35 -30.06 10.22 6.48
CA ILE A 35 -29.33 9.96 5.22
C ILE A 35 -28.43 8.72 5.35
N CYS A 36 -27.73 8.55 6.47
CA CYS A 36 -26.93 7.34 6.72
C CYS A 36 -27.78 6.06 6.81
N ILE A 37 -29.02 6.17 7.28
CA ILE A 37 -30.00 5.07 7.30
C ILE A 37 -30.53 4.81 5.87
N ALA A 38 -30.83 5.85 5.10
CA ALA A 38 -31.33 5.74 3.73
C ALA A 38 -30.28 5.23 2.72
N CYS A 39 -29.01 5.55 2.92
CA CYS A 39 -27.90 5.17 2.04
C CYS A 39 -27.24 3.81 2.38
N GLY A 40 -27.73 3.09 3.40
CA GLY A 40 -27.22 1.76 3.75
C GLY A 40 -25.78 1.73 4.29
N ILE A 41 -25.22 2.89 4.67
CA ILE A 41 -23.85 3.04 5.19
C ILE A 41 -23.70 2.37 6.55
N ILE A 42 -24.77 2.39 7.34
CA ILE A 42 -24.95 1.48 8.47
C ILE A 42 -25.63 0.25 7.87
N GLY A 43 -24.88 -0.84 7.68
CA GLY A 43 -25.49 -2.12 7.28
C GLY A 43 -26.72 -2.35 8.14
N SER A 44 -27.88 -2.59 7.52
CA SER A 44 -29.15 -2.52 8.25
C SER A 44 -29.04 -3.30 9.55
N PRO A 45 -29.53 -2.79 10.69
CA PRO A 45 -29.49 -3.52 11.96
C PRO A 45 -30.02 -4.95 11.79
N LEU A 46 -30.96 -5.12 10.85
CA LEU A 46 -31.51 -6.39 10.38
C LEU A 46 -30.51 -7.34 9.71
N SER A 47 -29.53 -6.85 8.96
CA SER A 47 -28.48 -7.68 8.33
C SER A 47 -27.50 -8.23 9.36
N ILE A 48 -27.01 -7.36 10.26
CA ILE A 48 -26.15 -7.77 11.39
C ILE A 48 -26.91 -8.73 12.30
N MET A 49 -28.17 -8.42 12.62
CA MET A 49 -29.03 -9.28 13.42
C MET A 49 -29.32 -10.61 12.71
N LYS A 50 -29.50 -10.65 11.39
CA LYS A 50 -29.64 -11.91 10.62
C LYS A 50 -28.38 -12.77 10.68
N THR A 51 -27.18 -12.18 10.54
CA THR A 51 -25.92 -12.92 10.65
C THR A 51 -25.67 -13.45 12.06
N VAL A 52 -25.99 -12.64 13.09
CA VAL A 52 -25.89 -13.05 14.49
C VAL A 52 -26.92 -14.14 14.82
N LEU A 53 -28.16 -14.00 14.34
CA LEU A 53 -29.22 -14.99 14.52
C LEU A 53 -28.92 -16.29 13.77
N SER A 54 -28.43 -16.23 12.52
CA SER A 54 -28.05 -17.44 11.77
C SER A 54 -26.89 -18.18 12.44
N PHE A 55 -26.00 -17.44 13.10
CA PHE A 55 -24.92 -18.00 13.92
C PHE A 55 -25.43 -18.63 15.22
N LEU A 56 -26.32 -17.95 15.95
CA LEU A 56 -26.88 -18.45 17.22
C LEU A 56 -27.83 -19.65 17.03
N PHE A 57 -28.51 -19.73 15.89
CA PHE A 57 -29.48 -20.79 15.59
C PHE A 57 -28.98 -21.86 14.62
N SER A 58 -27.70 -21.85 14.26
CA SER A 58 -27.07 -22.95 13.49
C SER A 58 -27.03 -24.22 14.35
N LYS A 59 -28.02 -25.11 14.15
CA LYS A 59 -28.05 -26.44 14.77
C LYS A 59 -26.85 -27.27 14.29
N SER A 60 -25.91 -27.57 15.19
CA SER A 60 -24.84 -28.52 14.91
C SER A 60 -24.25 -29.09 16.20
N ASN A 61 -24.34 -30.42 16.35
CA ASN A 61 -23.63 -31.22 17.35
C ASN A 61 -22.12 -30.99 17.23
N THR A 62 -21.58 -30.01 17.94
CA THR A 62 -20.17 -29.63 17.82
C THR A 62 -19.46 -29.70 19.17
N THR A 63 -18.28 -30.31 19.14
CA THR A 63 -17.39 -30.49 20.30
C THR A 63 -16.91 -29.14 20.83
N LYS A 64 -16.54 -29.11 22.12
CA LYS A 64 -16.14 -27.92 22.88
C LYS A 64 -15.00 -27.11 22.22
N GLU A 65 -14.17 -27.77 21.42
CA GLU A 65 -13.04 -27.20 20.69
C GLU A 65 -13.45 -26.46 19.41
N SER A 66 -14.44 -26.99 18.70
CA SER A 66 -15.09 -26.33 17.56
C SER A 66 -15.81 -25.04 17.98
N TRP A 67 -16.41 -25.04 19.18
CA TRP A 67 -17.11 -23.88 19.73
C TRP A 67 -16.16 -22.71 20.05
N LYS A 68 -14.98 -22.99 20.63
CA LYS A 68 -13.94 -21.96 20.87
C LYS A 68 -13.44 -21.34 19.56
N LYS A 69 -13.19 -22.15 18.54
CA LYS A 69 -12.72 -21.67 17.21
C LYS A 69 -13.79 -20.79 16.53
N LYS A 70 -15.05 -21.21 16.55
CA LYS A 70 -16.19 -20.43 16.02
C LYS A 70 -16.41 -19.13 16.78
N PHE A 71 -16.36 -19.15 18.10
CA PHE A 71 -16.53 -17.96 18.93
C PHE A 71 -15.39 -16.95 18.76
N GLY A 72 -14.15 -17.43 18.64
CA GLY A 72 -12.99 -16.59 18.31
C GLY A 72 -13.15 -15.90 16.95
N LYS A 73 -13.67 -16.61 15.94
CA LYS A 73 -13.96 -16.04 14.61
C LYS A 73 -15.06 -14.97 14.67
N LEU A 74 -16.15 -15.22 15.41
CA LEU A 74 -17.23 -14.24 15.62
C LEU A 74 -16.72 -12.98 16.33
N LEU A 75 -15.95 -13.12 17.42
CA LEU A 75 -15.35 -11.99 18.11
C LEU A 75 -14.39 -11.20 17.22
N GLY A 76 -13.63 -11.88 16.36
CA GLY A 76 -12.79 -11.24 15.35
C GLY A 76 -13.61 -10.41 14.35
N MET A 77 -14.71 -10.97 13.85
CA MET A 77 -15.63 -10.26 12.94
C MET A 77 -16.30 -9.05 13.61
N ILE A 78 -16.78 -9.20 14.85
CA ILE A 78 -17.41 -8.10 15.61
C ILE A 78 -16.38 -7.00 15.88
N LYS A 79 -15.15 -7.34 16.28
CA LYS A 79 -14.07 -6.35 16.45
C LYS A 79 -13.75 -5.63 15.15
N GLY A 80 -13.64 -6.35 14.03
CA GLY A 80 -13.40 -5.75 12.71
C GLY A 80 -14.53 -4.80 12.30
N LEU A 81 -15.78 -5.18 12.53
CA LEU A 81 -16.95 -4.35 12.24
C LEU A 81 -16.96 -3.09 13.10
N VAL A 82 -16.72 -3.20 14.41
CA VAL A 82 -16.67 -2.06 15.34
C VAL A 82 -15.55 -1.11 14.97
N VAL A 83 -14.34 -1.60 14.68
CA VAL A 83 -13.22 -0.75 14.26
C VAL A 83 -13.55 -0.05 12.94
N LYS A 84 -14.13 -0.75 11.97
CA LYS A 84 -14.55 -0.16 10.69
C LYS A 84 -15.61 0.93 10.91
N THR A 85 -16.63 0.66 11.72
CA THR A 85 -17.67 1.66 12.03
C THR A 85 -17.12 2.87 12.76
N LEU A 86 -16.24 2.68 13.75
CA LEU A 86 -15.59 3.78 14.47
C LEU A 86 -14.67 4.60 13.55
N TRP A 87 -13.97 3.94 12.63
CA TRP A 87 -13.16 4.60 11.61
C TRP A 87 -14.00 5.44 10.65
N GLU A 88 -15.12 4.91 10.15
CA GLU A 88 -16.04 5.68 9.31
C GLU A 88 -16.65 6.86 10.05
N ILE A 89 -17.03 6.68 11.32
CA ILE A 89 -17.51 7.78 12.17
C ILE A 89 -16.43 8.85 12.34
N PHE A 90 -15.19 8.46 12.64
CA PHE A 90 -14.07 9.38 12.77
C PHE A 90 -13.79 10.13 11.45
N ARG A 91 -13.80 9.42 10.32
CA ARG A 91 -13.62 10.00 8.99
C ARG A 91 -14.70 11.02 8.66
N ILE A 92 -15.97 10.71 8.93
CA ILE A 92 -17.06 11.64 8.63
C ILE A 92 -17.05 12.85 9.59
N ILE A 93 -16.77 12.64 10.88
CA ILE A 93 -16.82 13.73 11.87
C ILE A 93 -15.63 14.68 11.76
N PHE A 94 -14.42 14.13 11.60
CA PHE A 94 -13.20 14.94 11.71
C PHE A 94 -12.57 15.22 10.36
N ILE A 95 -12.53 14.24 9.46
CA ILE A 95 -11.81 14.39 8.19
C ILE A 95 -12.66 15.13 7.16
N VAL A 96 -13.95 14.76 6.99
CA VAL A 96 -14.82 15.38 5.97
C VAL A 96 -14.94 16.90 6.13
N PRO A 97 -15.17 17.47 7.33
CA PRO A 97 -15.24 18.92 7.48
C PRO A 97 -13.91 19.61 7.18
N ILE A 98 -12.79 18.99 7.52
CA ILE A 98 -11.45 19.52 7.22
C ILE A 98 -11.17 19.48 5.72
N ALA A 99 -11.57 18.41 5.03
CA ALA A 99 -11.45 18.33 3.57
C ALA A 99 -12.34 19.35 2.86
N ILE A 100 -13.59 19.54 3.29
CA ILE A 100 -14.47 20.60 2.78
C ILE A 100 -13.83 21.97 2.98
N LEU A 101 -13.26 22.23 4.16
CA LEU A 101 -12.56 23.47 4.46
C LEU A 101 -11.34 23.68 3.54
N ASP A 102 -10.52 22.64 3.34
CA ASP A 102 -9.39 22.68 2.40
C ASP A 102 -9.84 22.90 0.95
N THR A 103 -11.00 22.38 0.58
CA THR A 103 -11.63 22.66 -0.74
C THR A 103 -12.02 24.12 -0.88
N ILE A 104 -12.65 24.69 0.14
CA ILE A 104 -13.10 26.08 0.12
C ILE A 104 -11.88 26.99 0.06
N ILE A 105 -10.85 26.69 0.86
CA ILE A 105 -9.57 27.42 0.84
C ILE A 105 -8.88 27.24 -0.52
N GLY A 106 -8.76 26.02 -1.02
CA GLY A 106 -8.12 25.68 -2.28
C GLY A 106 -8.84 26.22 -3.50
N SER A 107 -10.18 26.25 -3.51
CA SER A 107 -10.98 26.81 -4.61
C SER A 107 -10.97 28.34 -4.65
N VAL A 108 -10.74 28.99 -3.50
CA VAL A 108 -10.58 30.45 -3.42
C VAL A 108 -9.14 30.89 -3.74
N ILE A 109 -8.13 30.02 -3.53
CA ILE A 109 -6.71 30.40 -3.58
C ILE A 109 -5.89 29.72 -4.69
N LEU A 110 -6.30 28.54 -5.21
CA LEU A 110 -5.47 27.71 -6.09
C LEU A 110 -6.19 27.29 -7.40
N ASN A 111 -5.46 27.27 -8.52
CA ASN A 111 -5.94 26.85 -9.85
C ASN A 111 -6.41 25.38 -9.91
N ASP A 112 -7.31 25.09 -10.87
CA ASP A 112 -8.06 23.83 -11.05
C ASP A 112 -7.23 22.54 -11.05
N GLU A 113 -5.99 22.55 -11.54
CA GLU A 113 -5.15 21.35 -11.59
C GLU A 113 -4.71 20.85 -10.19
N ARG A 114 -4.59 21.76 -9.19
CA ARG A 114 -4.24 21.38 -7.81
C ARG A 114 -5.42 20.84 -7.00
N LYS A 115 -6.66 20.97 -7.49
CA LYS A 115 -7.86 20.44 -6.81
C LYS A 115 -7.86 18.92 -6.72
N LYS A 116 -7.18 18.23 -7.64
CA LYS A 116 -7.06 16.75 -7.69
C LYS A 116 -5.89 16.18 -6.87
N GLU A 117 -5.10 17.03 -6.23
CA GLU A 117 -3.90 16.62 -5.46
C GLU A 117 -4.00 16.94 -3.96
N SER A 118 -5.16 17.39 -3.48
CA SER A 118 -5.35 17.62 -2.05
C SER A 118 -5.35 16.27 -1.30
N TRP A 119 -4.36 16.12 -0.42
CA TRP A 119 -4.24 14.95 0.44
C TRP A 119 -5.46 14.75 1.36
N LEU A 120 -6.18 15.82 1.72
CA LEU A 120 -7.40 15.74 2.52
C LEU A 120 -8.60 15.20 1.73
N TRP A 121 -8.66 15.50 0.43
CA TRP A 121 -9.68 14.91 -0.45
C TRP A 121 -9.47 13.42 -0.63
N ASN A 122 -8.22 12.98 -0.79
CA ASN A 122 -7.89 11.55 -0.87
C ASN A 122 -8.32 10.83 0.41
N LEU A 123 -8.20 11.50 1.56
CA LEU A 123 -8.61 10.95 2.84
C LEU A 123 -10.13 10.76 2.98
N VAL A 124 -10.92 11.55 2.27
CA VAL A 124 -12.39 11.41 2.23
C VAL A 124 -12.85 10.51 1.09
N PHE A 125 -12.16 10.54 -0.05
CA PHE A 125 -12.44 9.73 -1.22
C PHE A 125 -11.14 9.04 -1.61
N PRO A 126 -10.89 7.83 -1.06
CA PRO A 126 -9.64 7.12 -1.32
C PRO A 126 -9.46 7.01 -2.82
N LEU A 127 -8.42 7.65 -3.33
CA LEU A 127 -8.07 7.55 -4.73
C LEU A 127 -7.73 6.09 -5.01
N GLU A 128 -8.23 5.56 -6.11
CA GLU A 128 -7.88 4.21 -6.52
C GLU A 128 -6.43 4.21 -7.01
N SER A 129 -5.72 3.12 -6.72
CA SER A 129 -4.43 2.90 -7.36
C SER A 129 -4.61 2.85 -8.87
N GLU A 130 -3.65 3.42 -9.58
CA GLU A 130 -3.71 3.54 -11.04
C GLU A 130 -2.48 2.85 -11.64
N PHE A 131 -2.71 1.92 -12.55
CA PHE A 131 -1.65 1.28 -13.32
C PHE A 131 -1.44 1.98 -14.67
N TYR A 132 -0.22 2.43 -14.91
CA TYR A 132 0.19 3.18 -16.08
C TYR A 132 1.15 2.35 -16.95
N ASP A 133 0.82 2.23 -18.23
CA ASP A 133 1.70 1.61 -19.21
C ASP A 133 2.76 2.62 -19.70
N TYR A 134 3.63 2.19 -20.61
CA TYR A 134 4.77 2.99 -21.05
C TYR A 134 4.36 4.34 -21.64
N LYS A 135 3.31 4.38 -22.47
CA LYS A 135 2.83 5.63 -23.08
C LYS A 135 2.30 6.62 -22.06
N ASP A 136 1.66 6.14 -21.00
CA ASP A 136 1.17 6.98 -19.93
C ASP A 136 2.31 7.62 -19.12
N VAL A 137 3.43 6.91 -18.96
CA VAL A 137 4.60 7.36 -18.19
C VAL A 137 5.51 8.26 -19.02
N TYR A 138 5.78 7.87 -20.26
CA TYR A 138 6.81 8.48 -21.11
C TYR A 138 6.25 9.36 -22.24
N GLY A 139 4.94 9.32 -22.50
CA GLY A 139 4.27 10.03 -23.59
C GLY A 139 4.07 9.17 -24.84
N GLU A 140 3.24 9.65 -25.78
CA GLU A 140 2.88 8.92 -27.00
C GLU A 140 4.07 8.59 -27.90
N ASN A 141 5.12 9.42 -27.87
CA ASN A 141 6.35 9.26 -28.67
C ASN A 141 7.39 8.35 -27.98
N PHE A 142 6.96 7.49 -27.07
CA PHE A 142 7.85 6.56 -26.39
C PHE A 142 8.58 5.64 -27.37
N ASP A 143 9.92 5.70 -27.37
CA ASP A 143 10.77 4.80 -28.15
C ASP A 143 10.74 3.37 -27.56
N GLU A 144 10.25 2.43 -28.36
CA GLU A 144 10.16 1.00 -28.02
C GLU A 144 11.49 0.24 -28.13
N LYS A 145 12.62 0.93 -28.30
CA LYS A 145 13.95 0.32 -28.25
C LYS A 145 14.38 0.00 -26.81
N TYR A 146 13.90 -1.13 -26.30
CA TYR A 146 14.28 -1.70 -25.01
C TYR A 146 14.20 -3.23 -25.05
N ASN A 147 14.58 -3.93 -23.96
CA ASN A 147 14.52 -5.39 -23.94
C ASN A 147 13.09 -5.86 -23.66
N LYS A 148 12.39 -6.35 -24.69
CA LYS A 148 11.00 -6.82 -24.60
C LYS A 148 10.84 -8.15 -23.85
N GLU A 149 11.93 -8.88 -23.60
CA GLU A 149 11.93 -10.12 -22.81
C GLU A 149 11.93 -9.84 -21.30
N GLU A 150 12.12 -8.58 -20.89
CA GLU A 150 12.05 -8.13 -19.50
C GLU A 150 10.88 -7.18 -19.28
N LEU A 151 10.22 -7.32 -18.14
CA LEU A 151 9.21 -6.38 -17.67
C LEU A 151 9.70 -5.69 -16.41
N TRP A 152 9.64 -4.36 -16.39
CA TRP A 152 10.01 -3.57 -15.21
C TRP A 152 8.80 -2.81 -14.68
N ILE A 153 8.50 -2.98 -13.39
CA ILE A 153 7.36 -2.36 -12.71
C ILE A 153 7.89 -1.56 -11.53
N HIS A 154 7.42 -0.32 -11.39
CA HIS A 154 7.63 0.50 -10.21
C HIS A 154 6.35 0.65 -9.39
N ILE A 155 6.44 0.50 -8.07
CA ILE A 155 5.42 0.94 -7.12
C ILE A 155 6.00 2.01 -6.19
N ASN A 156 5.37 3.18 -6.17
CA ASN A 156 5.83 4.31 -5.36
C ASN A 156 5.45 4.17 -3.88
N GLY A 157 6.12 4.98 -3.06
CA GLY A 157 5.71 5.25 -1.70
C GLY A 157 4.63 6.32 -1.60
N ILE A 158 4.14 6.51 -0.39
CA ILE A 158 3.19 7.57 -0.07
C ILE A 158 3.77 8.96 -0.33
N LEU A 159 2.91 9.97 -0.38
CA LEU A 159 3.21 11.38 -0.66
C LEU A 159 3.95 11.59 -1.98
N THR A 160 3.80 10.64 -2.90
CA THR A 160 4.36 10.72 -4.23
C THR A 160 3.20 10.98 -5.19
N GLY A 161 3.04 12.24 -5.62
CA GLY A 161 2.09 12.59 -6.67
C GLY A 161 2.44 11.91 -7.99
N ARG A 162 1.48 11.83 -8.91
CA ARG A 162 1.64 11.15 -10.21
C ARG A 162 2.84 11.66 -11.01
N GLY A 163 3.02 12.99 -11.05
CA GLY A 163 4.15 13.61 -11.73
C GLY A 163 5.50 13.18 -11.15
N VAL A 164 5.60 13.10 -9.83
CA VAL A 164 6.82 12.63 -9.13
C VAL A 164 7.04 11.14 -9.39
N ALA A 165 5.99 10.32 -9.32
CA ALA A 165 6.09 8.88 -9.57
C ALA A 165 6.55 8.59 -11.02
N LYS A 166 5.98 9.28 -12.01
CA LYS A 166 6.43 9.20 -13.41
C LYS A 166 7.86 9.72 -13.58
N GLY A 167 8.23 10.79 -12.86
CA GLY A 167 9.59 11.31 -12.81
C GLY A 167 10.61 10.29 -12.29
N ASN A 168 10.25 9.54 -11.24
CA ASN A 168 11.06 8.44 -10.73
C ASN A 168 11.26 7.36 -11.80
N CYS A 169 10.21 6.96 -12.51
CA CYS A 169 10.31 5.98 -13.61
C CYS A 169 11.22 6.46 -14.76
N LYS A 170 11.20 7.76 -15.07
CA LYS A 170 12.11 8.37 -16.06
C LYS A 170 13.56 8.31 -15.58
N LYS A 171 13.82 8.71 -14.34
CA LYS A 171 15.17 8.66 -13.79
C LYS A 171 15.70 7.22 -13.66
N MET A 172 14.86 6.27 -13.25
CA MET A 172 15.25 4.86 -13.21
C MET A 172 15.50 4.29 -14.60
N ARG A 173 14.76 4.73 -15.64
CA ARG A 173 15.06 4.34 -17.02
C ARG A 173 16.44 4.85 -17.46
N GLU A 174 16.79 6.10 -17.14
CA GLU A 174 18.12 6.64 -17.41
C GLU A 174 19.21 5.82 -16.71
N LEU A 175 19.00 5.49 -15.44
CA LEU A 175 19.98 4.76 -14.64
C LEU A 175 20.11 3.29 -15.03
N PHE A 176 19.00 2.60 -15.30
CA PHE A 176 18.97 1.14 -15.45
C PHE A 176 18.76 0.66 -16.89
N GLY A 177 18.53 1.59 -17.83
CA GLY A 177 18.42 1.29 -19.26
C GLY A 177 17.10 0.63 -19.69
N GLN A 178 16.16 0.39 -18.78
CA GLN A 178 14.87 -0.25 -19.06
C GLN A 178 13.69 0.66 -18.67
N PRO A 179 12.61 0.69 -19.47
CA PRO A 179 11.42 1.46 -19.16
C PRO A 179 10.57 0.77 -18.09
N PHE A 180 9.97 1.55 -17.21
CA PHE A 180 9.12 1.08 -16.12
C PHE A 180 7.65 1.33 -16.43
N LYS A 181 6.82 0.30 -16.25
CA LYS A 181 5.39 0.50 -15.96
C LYS A 181 5.25 1.01 -14.53
N LEU A 182 4.26 1.85 -14.27
CA LEU A 182 4.06 2.47 -12.95
C LEU A 182 2.75 1.99 -12.35
N MET A 183 2.81 1.35 -11.19
CA MET A 183 1.67 1.22 -10.30
C MET A 183 1.70 2.39 -9.33
N HIS A 184 0.84 3.37 -9.57
CA HIS A 184 0.73 4.53 -8.69
C HIS A 184 -0.13 4.18 -7.48
N ASN A 185 0.48 4.20 -6.31
CA ASN A 185 -0.21 4.11 -5.03
C ASN A 185 -0.49 5.54 -4.53
N PRO A 186 -1.72 6.04 -4.66
CA PRO A 186 -2.09 7.35 -4.11
C PRO A 186 -2.08 7.31 -2.57
N THR A 187 -2.11 8.49 -1.99
CA THR A 187 -1.88 8.71 -0.56
C THR A 187 -3.10 9.33 0.08
N ASP A 188 -3.55 8.74 1.19
CA ASP A 188 -4.65 9.24 2.01
C ASP A 188 -4.16 10.26 3.07
N GLY A 189 -2.84 10.41 3.25
CA GLY A 189 -2.20 11.57 3.89
C GLY A 189 -0.94 11.20 4.69
N PRO A 190 0.00 12.15 4.93
CA PRO A 190 1.31 11.86 5.55
C PRO A 190 1.21 11.19 6.92
N VAL A 191 0.32 11.73 7.75
CA VAL A 191 0.15 11.30 9.15
C VAL A 191 -0.61 10.00 9.23
N LEU A 192 -1.64 9.84 8.37
CA LEU A 192 -2.47 8.66 8.38
C LEU A 192 -1.80 7.48 7.72
N ASP A 193 -0.95 7.67 6.71
CA ASP A 193 -0.19 6.57 6.14
C ASP A 193 0.95 6.09 7.06
N ILE A 194 1.55 7.00 7.85
CA ILE A 194 2.48 6.62 8.91
C ILE A 194 1.72 5.91 10.04
N MET A 195 0.54 6.40 10.42
CA MET A 195 -0.32 5.73 11.40
C MET A 195 -0.84 4.39 10.91
N GLU A 196 -1.24 4.25 9.65
CA GLU A 196 -1.66 3.00 9.00
C GLU A 196 -0.48 2.05 8.85
N CYS A 197 0.72 2.56 8.55
CA CYS A 197 1.94 1.78 8.69
C CYS A 197 2.03 1.23 10.11
N ILE A 198 1.89 2.05 11.15
CA ILE A 198 1.98 1.62 12.57
C ILE A 198 0.79 0.72 12.99
N ILE A 199 -0.42 0.94 12.47
CA ILE A 199 -1.67 0.24 12.82
C ILE A 199 -1.78 -1.10 12.07
N GLY A 200 -1.43 -1.13 10.79
CA GLY A 200 -1.22 -2.36 10.02
C GLY A 200 -0.11 -3.23 10.63
N LYS A 201 0.83 -2.61 11.35
CA LYS A 201 1.88 -3.28 12.13
C LYS A 201 1.41 -3.80 13.50
N SER A 202 0.46 -3.15 14.17
CA SER A 202 -0.01 -3.54 15.51
C SER A 202 -1.13 -4.59 15.52
N GLY A 203 -1.64 -4.98 14.34
CA GLY A 203 -2.71 -5.97 14.22
C GLY A 203 -4.08 -5.49 14.68
N LEU A 204 -4.27 -4.17 14.83
CA LEU A 204 -5.57 -3.56 15.08
C LEU A 204 -6.48 -3.62 13.84
N LEU A 205 -5.89 -3.62 12.64
CA LEU A 205 -6.55 -3.95 11.38
C LEU A 205 -6.10 -5.36 10.93
N LYS A 206 -6.57 -6.38 11.64
CA LYS A 206 -6.49 -7.76 11.14
C LYS A 206 -7.31 -7.82 9.85
N HIS A 207 -6.62 -8.09 8.74
CA HIS A 207 -7.20 -8.52 7.46
C HIS A 207 -7.70 -7.43 6.51
N GLY A 208 -7.07 -6.25 6.51
CA GLY A 208 -7.24 -5.34 5.38
C GLY A 208 -6.47 -5.85 4.16
N THR A 209 -7.13 -6.57 3.25
CA THR A 209 -6.79 -6.46 1.83
C THR A 209 -6.95 -4.99 1.46
N THR A 210 -5.83 -4.27 1.39
CA THR A 210 -5.84 -2.90 0.88
C THR A 210 -5.92 -3.01 -0.64
N LYS A 211 -6.81 -2.25 -1.30
CA LYS A 211 -6.95 -2.25 -2.77
C LYS A 211 -5.60 -2.27 -3.53
N PRO A 212 -4.56 -1.51 -3.12
CA PRO A 212 -3.24 -1.56 -3.78
C PRO A 212 -2.55 -2.93 -3.72
N ARG A 213 -2.73 -3.70 -2.64
CA ARG A 213 -2.16 -5.06 -2.52
C ARG A 213 -2.82 -6.00 -3.52
N ASP A 214 -4.14 -5.96 -3.63
CA ASP A 214 -4.87 -6.81 -4.57
C ASP A 214 -4.58 -6.42 -6.01
N GLU A 215 -4.48 -5.13 -6.31
CA GLU A 215 -4.14 -4.65 -7.64
C GLU A 215 -2.71 -5.05 -8.04
N LEU A 216 -1.71 -4.85 -7.16
CA LEU A 216 -0.34 -5.31 -7.43
C LEU A 216 -0.31 -6.83 -7.64
N ARG A 217 -1.01 -7.60 -6.80
CA ARG A 217 -1.11 -9.05 -6.93
C ARG A 217 -1.68 -9.44 -8.28
N ASN A 218 -2.80 -8.85 -8.68
CA ASN A 218 -3.46 -9.16 -9.95
C ASN A 218 -2.60 -8.79 -11.16
N ILE A 219 -1.92 -7.64 -11.11
CA ILE A 219 -0.96 -7.24 -12.16
C ILE A 219 0.16 -8.27 -12.25
N LEU A 220 0.80 -8.62 -11.13
CA LEU A 220 1.90 -9.59 -11.15
C LEU A 220 1.43 -10.94 -11.68
N LEU A 221 0.32 -11.49 -11.17
CA LEU A 221 -0.24 -12.77 -11.64
C LEU A 221 -0.57 -12.77 -13.13
N LYS A 222 -1.08 -11.65 -13.67
CA LYS A 222 -1.38 -11.48 -15.09
C LYS A 222 -0.11 -11.40 -15.93
N GLU A 223 0.85 -10.59 -15.53
CA GLU A 223 2.10 -10.37 -16.28
C GLU A 223 3.04 -11.58 -16.21
N MET A 224 3.03 -12.31 -15.10
CA MET A 224 3.77 -13.55 -14.87
C MET A 224 3.41 -14.68 -15.84
N LYS A 225 2.15 -14.73 -16.30
CA LYS A 225 1.69 -15.67 -17.33
C LYS A 225 2.21 -15.35 -18.74
N LYS A 226 2.73 -14.15 -18.97
CA LYS A 226 3.28 -13.78 -20.28
C LYS A 226 4.69 -14.33 -20.45
N ASP A 227 5.16 -14.31 -21.69
CA ASP A 227 6.48 -14.80 -22.08
C ASP A 227 7.60 -13.80 -21.79
N TYR A 228 7.71 -13.40 -20.52
CA TYR A 228 8.89 -12.70 -20.01
C TYR A 228 9.91 -13.71 -19.51
N LYS A 229 11.18 -13.47 -19.82
CA LYS A 229 12.31 -14.18 -19.21
C LYS A 229 12.57 -13.68 -17.80
N LYS A 230 12.21 -12.42 -17.51
CA LYS A 230 12.45 -11.77 -16.23
C LYS A 230 11.41 -10.68 -15.96
N ILE A 231 10.98 -10.57 -14.70
CA ILE A 231 10.15 -9.46 -14.22
C ILE A 231 10.93 -8.78 -13.08
N VAL A 232 11.12 -7.47 -13.18
CA VAL A 232 11.80 -6.66 -12.17
C VAL A 232 10.79 -5.74 -11.51
N LEU A 233 10.62 -5.90 -10.19
CA LEU A 233 9.74 -5.08 -9.37
C LEU A 233 10.57 -4.17 -8.46
N VAL A 234 10.44 -2.86 -8.66
CA VAL A 234 11.11 -1.84 -7.85
C VAL A 234 10.08 -1.13 -6.98
N ALA A 235 10.22 -1.26 -5.66
CA ALA A 235 9.30 -0.67 -4.69
C ALA A 235 10.02 0.35 -3.80
N HIS A 236 9.31 1.41 -3.40
CA HIS A 236 9.84 2.44 -2.51
C HIS A 236 8.94 2.68 -1.29
N SER A 237 9.52 2.86 -0.11
CA SER A 237 8.81 3.23 1.13
C SER A 237 7.59 2.34 1.41
N GLN A 238 6.37 2.87 1.55
CA GLN A 238 5.15 2.07 1.77
C GLN A 238 4.90 1.04 0.66
N GLY A 239 5.28 1.34 -0.59
CA GLY A 239 5.22 0.38 -1.70
C GLY A 239 5.98 -0.91 -1.42
N THR A 240 7.00 -0.87 -0.55
CA THR A 240 7.73 -2.07 -0.09
C THR A 240 6.89 -2.93 0.85
N ILE A 241 5.99 -2.35 1.65
CA ILE A 241 5.04 -3.10 2.49
C ILE A 241 4.04 -3.83 1.60
N ILE A 242 3.46 -3.11 0.62
CA ILE A 242 2.52 -3.68 -0.35
C ILE A 242 3.20 -4.84 -1.08
N THR A 243 4.39 -4.60 -1.63
CA THR A 243 5.20 -5.62 -2.29
C THR A 243 5.50 -6.81 -1.37
N GLY A 244 5.98 -6.56 -0.14
CA GLY A 244 6.32 -7.61 0.81
C GLY A 244 5.14 -8.52 1.13
N ASN A 245 3.96 -7.94 1.32
CA ASN A 245 2.72 -8.69 1.53
C ASN A 245 2.35 -9.51 0.29
N VAL A 246 2.39 -8.93 -0.92
CA VAL A 246 2.08 -9.68 -2.15
C VAL A 246 3.05 -10.85 -2.37
N ILE A 247 4.34 -10.67 -2.11
CA ILE A 247 5.31 -11.77 -2.25
C ILE A 247 5.04 -12.88 -1.22
N ALA A 248 4.70 -12.51 0.02
CA ALA A 248 4.30 -13.49 1.03
C ALA A 248 3.05 -14.25 0.57
N ASP A 249 2.05 -13.55 0.05
CA ASP A 249 0.79 -14.15 -0.44
C ASP A 249 1.02 -15.17 -1.54
N LEU A 250 1.86 -14.83 -2.52
CA LEU A 250 2.20 -15.73 -3.61
C LEU A 250 3.04 -16.92 -3.13
N THR A 251 3.87 -16.72 -2.11
CA THR A 251 4.67 -17.79 -1.49
C THR A 251 3.79 -18.75 -0.70
N ASP A 252 2.83 -18.25 0.07
CA ASP A 252 1.88 -19.05 0.83
C ASP A 252 0.99 -19.88 -0.13
N ALA A 253 0.47 -19.23 -1.19
CA ALA A 253 -0.29 -19.90 -2.25
C ALA A 253 0.52 -21.00 -2.93
N ALA A 254 1.78 -20.71 -3.29
CA ALA A 254 2.69 -21.71 -3.87
C ALA A 254 2.99 -22.89 -2.93
N ASN A 255 2.94 -22.69 -1.62
CA ASN A 255 3.19 -23.74 -0.63
C ASN A 255 1.97 -24.62 -0.34
N ASN A 256 0.80 -24.32 -0.91
CA ASN A 256 -0.46 -24.91 -0.47
C ASN A 256 -0.68 -24.76 1.04
N ASP A 257 -0.16 -23.68 1.65
CA ASP A 257 -0.37 -23.40 3.08
C ASP A 257 -1.77 -22.80 3.25
N ILE A 258 -2.76 -23.69 3.20
CA ILE A 258 -4.20 -23.44 3.01
C ILE A 258 -4.87 -22.80 4.22
N ASP A 259 -4.27 -22.90 5.42
CA ASP A 259 -4.91 -22.51 6.68
C ASP A 259 -5.13 -20.99 6.82
N ASP A 260 -4.44 -20.16 6.01
CA ASP A 260 -4.57 -18.70 6.01
C ASP A 260 -5.01 -18.13 4.63
N ILE A 261 -5.56 -18.96 3.72
CA ILE A 261 -5.97 -18.55 2.35
C ILE A 261 -7.35 -17.85 2.33
N SER A 262 -8.08 -17.72 3.46
CA SER A 262 -9.44 -17.15 3.41
C SER A 262 -9.53 -15.68 2.94
N TRP A 263 -8.40 -14.99 2.77
CA TRP A 263 -8.32 -13.65 2.16
C TRP A 263 -7.72 -13.66 0.75
N PHE A 264 -7.07 -14.76 0.34
CA PHE A 264 -6.60 -14.96 -1.02
C PHE A 264 -7.80 -15.48 -1.79
N ASP A 265 -8.36 -14.62 -2.64
CA ASP A 265 -9.53 -14.96 -3.44
C ASP A 265 -9.22 -16.26 -4.20
N ARG A 266 -9.94 -17.34 -3.85
CA ARG A 266 -9.80 -18.63 -4.53
C ARG A 266 -10.42 -18.61 -5.92
N ASP A 267 -11.06 -17.51 -6.31
CA ASP A 267 -11.35 -17.16 -7.71
C ASP A 267 -10.22 -16.30 -8.29
N SER A 268 -8.97 -16.60 -7.93
CA SER A 268 -7.82 -15.96 -8.55
C SER A 268 -7.56 -16.59 -9.92
N ILE A 269 -6.90 -15.85 -10.79
CA ILE A 269 -6.45 -16.30 -12.13
C ILE A 269 -5.68 -17.65 -12.12
N TRP A 270 -5.22 -18.13 -10.96
CA TRP A 270 -4.31 -19.26 -10.82
C TRP A 270 -4.87 -20.49 -10.14
N PHE A 271 -5.89 -20.37 -9.28
CA PHE A 271 -6.46 -21.48 -8.51
C PHE A 271 -7.98 -21.34 -8.57
N ASP A 272 -8.69 -22.48 -8.64
CA ASP A 272 -10.14 -22.56 -8.63
C ASP A 272 -10.58 -23.43 -7.45
N GLU A 273 -11.71 -23.13 -6.80
CA GLU A 273 -12.19 -23.90 -5.63
C GLU A 273 -12.45 -25.38 -5.94
N ASP A 274 -12.80 -25.69 -7.19
CA ASP A 274 -13.11 -27.03 -7.68
C ASP A 274 -11.87 -27.81 -8.17
N ASP A 275 -10.66 -27.24 -8.07
CA ASP A 275 -9.43 -27.92 -8.44
C ASP A 275 -9.19 -29.16 -7.55
N ASP A 276 -8.92 -30.30 -8.17
CA ASP A 276 -8.46 -31.50 -7.46
C ASP A 276 -7.02 -31.36 -6.95
N ASP A 277 -6.62 -32.24 -6.02
CA ASP A 277 -5.29 -32.18 -5.37
C ASP A 277 -4.13 -32.22 -6.39
N GLU A 278 -4.26 -32.98 -7.47
CA GLU A 278 -3.25 -33.07 -8.53
C GLU A 278 -3.14 -31.75 -9.32
N THR A 279 -4.28 -31.14 -9.64
CA THR A 279 -4.36 -29.84 -10.33
C THR A 279 -3.80 -28.73 -9.45
N MET A 280 -4.10 -28.74 -8.16
CA MET A 280 -3.54 -27.81 -7.17
C MET A 280 -2.02 -27.94 -7.07
N GLU A 281 -1.50 -29.16 -6.99
CA GLU A 281 -0.04 -29.40 -6.95
C GLU A 281 0.65 -28.89 -8.22
N ARG A 282 0.06 -29.16 -9.40
CA ARG A 282 0.56 -28.68 -10.69
C ARG A 282 0.55 -27.14 -10.77
N LYS A 283 -0.56 -26.50 -10.39
CA LYS A 283 -0.70 -25.02 -10.38
C LYS A 283 0.30 -24.38 -9.40
N SER A 284 0.50 -24.98 -8.24
CA SER A 284 1.51 -24.52 -7.26
C SER A 284 2.94 -24.67 -7.75
N ALA A 285 3.28 -25.77 -8.44
CA ALA A 285 4.58 -25.93 -9.08
C ALA A 285 4.80 -24.90 -10.21
N GLU A 286 3.78 -24.63 -11.02
CA GLU A 286 3.80 -23.61 -12.07
C GLU A 286 4.00 -22.20 -11.49
N LEU A 287 3.32 -21.87 -10.39
CA LEU A 287 3.48 -20.60 -9.69
C LEU A 287 4.91 -20.45 -9.13
N LYS A 288 5.48 -21.49 -8.50
CA LYS A 288 6.88 -21.47 -8.02
C LYS A 288 7.85 -21.15 -9.16
N LYS A 289 7.74 -21.86 -10.28
CA LYS A 289 8.58 -21.64 -11.46
C LYS A 289 8.41 -20.22 -12.01
N THR A 290 7.21 -19.66 -11.91
CA THR A 290 6.94 -18.32 -12.41
C THR A 290 7.45 -17.23 -11.46
N LEU A 291 7.41 -17.46 -10.14
CA LEU A 291 8.03 -16.60 -9.14
C LEU A 291 9.56 -16.52 -9.30
N GLU A 292 10.20 -17.56 -9.82
CA GLU A 292 11.64 -17.54 -10.16
C GLU A 292 11.98 -16.54 -11.30
N LYS A 293 11.00 -16.04 -12.05
CA LYS A 293 11.24 -14.93 -13.00
C LYS A 293 11.40 -13.58 -12.30
N LEU A 294 10.99 -13.47 -11.03
CA LEU A 294 10.87 -12.21 -10.33
C LEU A 294 12.16 -11.79 -9.62
N GLU A 295 12.60 -10.56 -9.90
CA GLU A 295 13.60 -9.83 -9.13
C GLU A 295 12.94 -8.65 -8.42
N VAL A 296 13.17 -8.52 -7.13
CA VAL A 296 12.53 -7.50 -6.29
C VAL A 296 13.60 -6.61 -5.65
N TYR A 297 13.48 -5.30 -5.85
CA TYR A 297 14.37 -4.29 -5.28
C TYR A 297 13.57 -3.31 -4.42
N LEU A 298 13.84 -3.33 -3.11
CA LEU A 298 13.12 -2.56 -2.11
C LEU A 298 13.97 -1.37 -1.65
N PHE A 299 13.62 -0.18 -2.10
CA PHE A 299 14.23 1.08 -1.68
C PHE A 299 13.53 1.64 -0.45
N ALA A 300 14.32 2.11 0.52
CA ALA A 300 13.80 2.66 1.78
C ALA A 300 12.79 1.70 2.45
N GLY A 301 13.19 0.43 2.62
CA GLY A 301 12.29 -0.65 3.01
C GLY A 301 11.55 -0.40 4.32
N CYS A 302 10.22 -0.31 4.24
CA CYS A 302 9.30 -0.16 5.38
C CYS A 302 8.61 -1.48 5.75
N ALA A 303 8.75 -2.50 4.91
CA ALA A 303 8.24 -3.85 5.13
C ALA A 303 8.84 -4.47 6.39
N HIS A 304 8.12 -5.41 6.98
CA HIS A 304 8.60 -6.20 8.12
C HIS A 304 8.72 -7.68 7.81
N HIS A 305 7.96 -8.12 6.82
CA HIS A 305 7.98 -9.48 6.35
C HIS A 305 8.06 -9.44 4.83
N VAL A 306 9.12 -10.03 4.30
CA VAL A 306 9.27 -10.29 2.87
C VAL A 306 9.83 -11.70 2.74
N ASP A 307 8.97 -12.66 2.42
CA ASP A 307 9.38 -14.05 2.20
C ASP A 307 9.79 -14.24 0.75
N GLY A 308 11.07 -14.03 0.45
CA GLY A 308 11.61 -14.19 -0.90
C GLY A 308 11.92 -15.64 -1.30
N ALA A 309 11.31 -16.66 -0.68
CA ALA A 309 11.71 -18.06 -0.89
C ALA A 309 11.85 -18.45 -2.39
N TYR A 310 10.82 -18.15 -3.19
CA TYR A 310 10.74 -18.52 -4.60
C TYR A 310 11.19 -17.43 -5.58
N VAL A 311 11.34 -16.18 -5.13
CA VAL A 311 11.83 -15.13 -6.03
C VAL A 311 13.31 -15.36 -6.35
N ASN A 312 13.71 -15.04 -7.57
CA ASN A 312 15.10 -15.19 -8.01
C ASN A 312 16.04 -14.19 -7.34
N ARG A 313 15.56 -12.97 -7.10
CA ARG A 313 16.32 -11.96 -6.36
C ARG A 313 15.42 -11.13 -5.46
N LEU A 314 15.93 -10.84 -4.26
CA LEU A 314 15.35 -9.88 -3.34
C LEU A 314 16.48 -9.03 -2.74
N GLU A 315 16.49 -7.73 -3.02
CA GLU A 315 17.45 -6.78 -2.44
C GLU A 315 16.70 -5.69 -1.67
N CYS A 316 17.25 -5.28 -0.54
CA CYS A 316 16.77 -4.16 0.26
C CYS A 316 17.88 -3.12 0.32
N LEU A 317 17.59 -1.91 -0.16
CA LEU A 317 18.53 -0.79 -0.26
C LEU A 317 18.06 0.31 0.68
N SER A 318 18.91 0.73 1.61
CA SER A 318 18.55 1.77 2.60
C SER A 318 19.71 2.66 2.98
N ASN A 319 19.41 3.92 3.23
CA ASN A 319 20.35 4.87 3.81
C ASN A 319 20.31 4.73 5.33
N ARG A 320 21.47 4.64 6.00
CA ARG A 320 21.50 4.45 7.47
C ARG A 320 20.76 5.55 8.22
N GLY A 321 20.78 6.78 7.71
CA GLY A 321 20.06 7.93 8.26
C GLY A 321 18.60 8.08 7.81
N ASP A 322 18.02 7.10 7.10
CA ASP A 322 16.61 7.11 6.72
C ASP A 322 15.72 6.75 7.92
N LEU A 323 15.11 7.78 8.52
CA LEU A 323 14.26 7.65 9.71
C LEU A 323 12.99 6.83 9.47
N VAL A 324 12.50 6.75 8.23
CA VAL A 324 11.29 6.00 7.91
C VAL A 324 11.64 4.53 7.68
N ALA A 325 12.79 4.23 7.06
CA ALA A 325 13.28 2.86 6.89
C ALA A 325 13.59 2.15 8.23
N ILE A 326 13.76 2.89 9.34
CA ILE A 326 13.81 2.34 10.72
C ILE A 326 12.53 1.56 11.04
N LEU A 327 11.41 1.90 10.40
CA LEU A 327 10.17 1.16 10.58
C LEU A 327 10.18 -0.20 9.87
N GLY A 328 11.22 -0.58 9.13
CA GLY A 328 11.28 -1.83 8.37
C GLY A 328 12.68 -2.41 8.27
N HIS A 329 13.39 -2.11 7.18
CA HIS A 329 14.68 -2.69 6.85
C HIS A 329 15.77 -2.34 7.88
N LEU A 330 15.68 -1.14 8.47
CA LEU A 330 16.61 -0.66 9.50
C LEU A 330 16.07 -0.85 10.92
N PHE A 331 15.07 -1.70 11.12
CA PHE A 331 14.41 -1.83 12.41
C PHE A 331 15.38 -2.21 13.54
N PRO A 332 15.32 -1.53 14.71
CA PRO A 332 16.29 -1.72 15.78
C PRO A 332 16.32 -3.16 16.28
N THR A 333 17.49 -3.78 16.27
CA THR A 333 17.67 -5.18 16.67
C THR A 333 17.17 -5.46 18.09
N ILE A 334 17.33 -4.51 19.01
CA ILE A 334 16.87 -4.62 20.40
C ILE A 334 15.34 -4.74 20.53
N LEU A 335 14.60 -4.21 19.56
CA LEU A 335 13.14 -4.25 19.54
C LEU A 335 12.58 -5.46 18.78
N LYS A 336 13.41 -6.15 17.96
CA LYS A 336 12.97 -7.29 17.13
C LYS A 336 12.28 -8.41 17.93
N PRO A 337 12.75 -8.83 19.11
CA PRO A 337 12.10 -9.90 19.87
C PRO A 337 10.70 -9.55 20.36
N PHE A 338 10.43 -8.25 20.53
CA PHE A 338 9.16 -7.74 21.07
C PHE A 338 8.17 -7.39 19.96
N TRP A 339 8.59 -7.47 18.70
CA TRP A 339 7.77 -7.12 17.56
C TRP A 339 7.31 -8.38 16.81
N LYS A 340 6.01 -8.48 16.56
CA LYS A 340 5.40 -9.49 15.71
C LYS A 340 4.36 -8.83 14.81
N ASN A 341 4.29 -9.29 13.56
CA ASN A 341 3.27 -8.87 12.61
C ASN A 341 1.92 -9.52 12.95
N THR A 342 0.91 -9.23 12.11
CA THR A 342 -0.45 -9.75 12.25
C THR A 342 -0.56 -11.28 12.14
N ARG A 343 0.41 -11.92 11.47
CA ARG A 343 0.57 -13.38 11.36
C ARG A 343 1.40 -13.99 12.49
N GLY A 344 1.80 -13.20 13.49
CA GLY A 344 2.64 -13.64 14.60
C GLY A 344 4.13 -13.83 14.24
N ASN A 345 4.51 -13.50 13.01
CA ASN A 345 5.88 -13.58 12.52
C ASN A 345 6.67 -12.36 12.98
N GLY A 346 7.90 -12.57 13.43
CA GLY A 346 8.83 -11.46 13.70
C GLY A 346 9.22 -10.72 12.42
N ILE A 347 10.15 -9.78 12.53
CA ILE A 347 10.75 -9.16 11.35
C ILE A 347 11.59 -10.20 10.62
N VAL A 348 11.11 -10.62 9.46
CA VAL A 348 11.71 -11.70 8.67
C VAL A 348 11.97 -11.19 7.27
N TYR A 349 13.23 -11.28 6.89
CA TYR A 349 13.64 -11.15 5.51
C TYR A 349 14.38 -12.42 5.13
N LYS A 350 13.70 -13.33 4.42
CA LYS A 350 14.32 -14.58 3.95
C LYS A 350 14.90 -14.37 2.57
N LYS A 351 16.09 -14.93 2.32
CA LYS A 351 16.81 -14.89 1.03
C LYS A 351 17.08 -13.47 0.49
N ASN A 352 17.00 -12.43 1.34
CA ASN A 352 17.27 -11.07 0.91
C ASN A 352 18.75 -10.71 1.01
N LYS A 353 19.19 -9.78 0.17
CA LYS A 353 20.46 -9.07 0.34
C LYS A 353 20.19 -7.66 0.84
N SER A 354 20.76 -7.33 1.98
CA SER A 354 20.67 -6.02 2.62
C SER A 354 21.86 -5.16 2.23
N TYR A 355 21.58 -3.98 1.67
CA TYR A 355 22.57 -2.97 1.33
C TYR A 355 22.24 -1.69 2.10
N ILE A 356 23.15 -1.29 2.98
CA ILE A 356 22.97 -0.12 3.85
C ILE A 356 24.13 0.85 3.65
N GLU A 357 23.82 2.02 3.11
CA GLU A 357 24.81 3.10 2.96
C GLU A 357 24.97 3.84 4.28
N LYS A 358 26.17 3.71 4.89
CA LYS A 358 26.40 4.10 6.29
C LYS A 358 26.39 5.62 6.51
N SER A 359 26.88 6.39 5.55
CA SER A 359 26.99 7.86 5.61
C SER A 359 25.81 8.59 4.96
N SER A 360 24.89 7.85 4.34
CA SER A 360 23.78 8.42 3.60
C SER A 360 22.55 8.66 4.49
N TRP A 361 21.76 9.66 4.13
CA TRP A 361 20.53 10.05 4.80
C TRP A 361 19.42 10.37 3.80
N GLY A 362 18.20 10.55 4.32
CA GLY A 362 17.05 10.93 3.53
C GLY A 362 16.27 9.75 2.94
N HIS A 363 15.01 10.03 2.60
CA HIS A 363 13.99 9.02 2.30
C HIS A 363 13.47 9.05 0.86
N LEU A 364 13.37 10.25 0.25
CA LEU A 364 12.83 10.43 -1.10
C LEU A 364 13.61 9.62 -2.14
N LEU A 365 12.90 8.84 -2.96
CA LEU A 365 13.49 7.95 -3.96
C LEU A 365 14.43 8.68 -4.91
N LEU A 366 13.95 9.74 -5.55
CA LEU A 366 14.74 10.50 -6.54
C LEU A 366 16.00 11.10 -5.92
N SER A 367 15.82 11.94 -4.89
CA SER A 367 16.88 12.78 -4.35
C SER A 367 17.88 12.04 -3.46
N HIS A 368 17.45 10.99 -2.77
CA HIS A 368 18.28 10.32 -1.76
C HIS A 368 18.64 8.88 -2.12
N TYR A 369 18.06 8.29 -3.15
CA TYR A 369 18.42 6.93 -3.55
C TYR A 369 18.91 6.89 -4.98
N LEU A 370 18.13 7.36 -5.95
CA LEU A 370 18.53 7.28 -7.37
C LEU A 370 19.77 8.12 -7.67
N ARG A 371 19.87 9.34 -7.12
CA ARG A 371 21.08 10.17 -7.21
C ARG A 371 22.33 9.45 -6.70
N GLN A 372 22.20 8.63 -5.67
CA GLN A 372 23.34 7.95 -5.05
C GLN A 372 23.94 6.86 -5.95
N PHE A 373 23.16 6.30 -6.88
CA PHE A 373 23.70 5.37 -7.89
C PHE A 373 24.66 6.08 -8.84
N GLU A 374 24.40 7.35 -9.19
CA GLU A 374 25.31 8.17 -10.00
C GLU A 374 26.62 8.48 -9.26
N GLU A 375 26.54 8.57 -7.94
CA GLU A 375 27.68 8.79 -7.04
C GLU A 375 28.44 7.48 -6.72
N GLY A 376 28.05 6.35 -7.33
CA GLY A 376 28.72 5.05 -7.17
C GLY A 376 28.36 4.31 -5.87
N LEU A 377 27.35 4.78 -5.13
CA LEU A 377 26.84 4.07 -3.97
C LEU A 377 25.97 2.88 -4.41
N PHE A 378 25.70 1.96 -3.47
CA PHE A 378 25.08 0.67 -3.70
C PHE A 378 25.82 -0.21 -4.73
N SER A 379 27.09 0.07 -5.03
CA SER A 379 27.90 -0.63 -6.05
C SER A 379 27.97 -2.15 -5.89
N SER A 380 27.74 -2.67 -4.68
CA SER A 380 27.67 -4.11 -4.41
C SER A 380 26.34 -4.77 -4.77
N SER A 381 25.28 -3.98 -5.00
CA SER A 381 23.95 -4.44 -5.38
C SER A 381 23.95 -5.03 -6.79
N LYS A 382 23.06 -5.99 -7.06
CA LYS A 382 22.89 -6.49 -8.44
C LYS A 382 22.41 -5.36 -9.34
N LEU A 383 21.54 -4.50 -8.80
CA LEU A 383 20.98 -3.38 -9.53
C LEU A 383 22.07 -2.47 -10.11
N SER A 384 23.08 -2.14 -9.30
CA SER A 384 24.24 -1.35 -9.73
C SER A 384 25.17 -2.11 -10.66
N LYS A 385 25.40 -3.41 -10.44
CA LYS A 385 26.38 -4.19 -11.21
C LYS A 385 25.93 -4.54 -12.62
N GLU A 386 24.65 -4.84 -12.78
CA GLU A 386 24.13 -5.40 -14.03
C GLU A 386 23.36 -4.39 -14.87
N TYR A 387 22.74 -3.39 -14.24
CA TYR A 387 21.83 -2.49 -14.96
C TYR A 387 22.27 -1.04 -14.98
N LEU A 388 23.13 -0.60 -14.05
CA LEU A 388 23.59 0.79 -14.03
C LEU A 388 24.30 1.14 -15.33
N GLN A 389 23.73 2.08 -16.07
CA GLN A 389 24.33 2.60 -17.29
C GLN A 389 25.59 3.39 -16.91
N SER A 390 26.72 3.07 -17.54
CA SER A 390 27.93 3.88 -17.36
C SER A 390 27.64 5.30 -17.82
N SER A 391 28.00 6.30 -17.02
CA SER A 391 27.81 7.73 -17.30
C SER A 391 28.66 8.26 -18.48
N GLU A 392 29.16 7.37 -19.34
CA GLU A 392 30.08 7.69 -20.44
C GLU A 392 29.39 8.22 -21.71
N LYS A 393 28.06 8.36 -21.76
CA LYS A 393 27.34 8.73 -23.00
C LYS A 393 26.91 10.20 -23.15
N GLU A 394 27.20 11.10 -22.21
CA GLU A 394 26.82 12.52 -22.34
C GLU A 394 27.97 13.54 -22.19
N LYS A 395 29.23 13.11 -22.27
CA LYS A 395 30.38 14.03 -22.37
C LYS A 395 30.87 14.30 -23.80
N THR A 396 30.16 13.79 -24.82
CA THR A 396 30.51 13.99 -26.24
C THR A 396 29.28 14.24 -27.11
N ALA A 397 28.43 15.21 -26.73
CA ALA A 397 27.44 15.81 -27.62
C ALA A 397 27.56 17.34 -27.56
#